data_AF-A0A4Q3U4D5-F1
#
_entry.id   AF-A0A4Q3U4D5-F1
#
_cell.length_a   1.000
_cell.length_b   1.000
_cell.length_c   1.000
_cell.angle_alpha   90.00
_cell.angle_beta   90.00
_cell.angle_gamma   90.00
#
_symmetry.space_group_name_H-M   'P 1'
#
loop_
_entity.id
_entity.type
_entity.pdbx_description
1 polymer ?
#
loop_
_entity_poly.entity_id
_entity_poly.type
_entity_poly.pdbx_seq_one_letter_code
_entity_poly.pdbx_strand_id
1 'polypeptide(L)'
;MAYRTLTDNDVDHFLQKGYVKLEGAFPREVAEEWSRNCFHRLGYDMLDMSTWKEQRIHMGGDEYVEVKEFAPRVYEAMCDLLGGEERIGRPVRWSDHFIVNLGVRADEPWEPASPTTPGWHKDGDFFRHFLDSP
;
A
#
# COMPACT_ATOMS: atom_id res chain seq x y z
N MET A 1 -26.10 -7.36 -6.39
CA MET A 1 -25.74 -7.11 -4.97
C MET A 1 -25.28 -5.67 -4.90
N ALA A 2 -25.66 -4.91 -3.87
CA ALA A 2 -25.15 -3.56 -3.70
C ALA A 2 -23.79 -3.63 -3.00
N TYR A 3 -22.81 -2.86 -3.49
CA TYR A 3 -21.52 -2.67 -2.85
C TYR A 3 -21.68 -1.95 -1.52
N ARG A 4 -20.83 -2.27 -0.54
CA ARG A 4 -20.87 -1.69 0.82
C ARG A 4 -20.15 -0.35 0.89
N THR A 5 -19.05 -0.20 0.17
CA THR A 5 -18.21 1.01 0.18
C THR A 5 -17.80 1.47 -1.22
N LEU A 6 -17.62 0.55 -2.16
CA LEU A 6 -17.30 0.92 -3.53
C LEU A 6 -18.53 1.46 -4.27
N THR A 7 -18.30 2.44 -5.13
CA THR A 7 -19.31 2.90 -6.08
C THR A 7 -19.20 2.13 -7.39
N ASP A 8 -20.25 2.17 -8.22
CA ASP A 8 -20.19 1.60 -9.57
C ASP A 8 -19.01 2.18 -10.38
N ASN A 9 -18.71 3.46 -10.20
CA ASN A 9 -17.56 4.11 -10.84
C ASN A 9 -16.21 3.57 -10.34
N ASP A 10 -16.08 3.23 -9.06
CA ASP A 10 -14.85 2.62 -8.54
C ASP A 10 -14.63 1.23 -9.16
N VAL A 11 -15.71 0.47 -9.34
CA VAL A 11 -15.67 -0.86 -9.96
C VAL A 11 -15.35 -0.78 -11.46
N ASP A 12 -16.00 0.13 -12.18
CA ASP A 12 -15.69 0.37 -13.59
C ASP A 12 -14.23 0.82 -13.77
N HIS A 13 -13.74 1.70 -12.90
CA HIS A 13 -12.34 2.12 -12.90
C HIS A 13 -11.41 0.95 -12.59
N PHE A 14 -11.74 0.09 -11.63
CA PHE A 14 -10.96 -1.12 -11.33
C PHE A 14 -10.88 -2.06 -12.55
N LEU A 15 -12.00 -2.33 -13.21
CA LEU A 15 -12.03 -3.19 -14.40
C LEU A 15 -11.23 -2.62 -15.57
N GLN A 16 -11.21 -1.29 -15.72
CA GLN A 16 -10.49 -0.61 -16.81
C GLN A 16 -9.00 -0.36 -16.51
N LYS A 17 -8.64 -0.13 -15.24
CA LYS A 17 -7.32 0.37 -14.82
C LYS A 17 -6.55 -0.56 -13.89
N GLY A 18 -7.22 -1.56 -13.31
CA GLY A 18 -6.61 -2.57 -12.44
C GLY A 18 -6.34 -2.13 -10.99
N TYR A 19 -6.86 -0.97 -10.54
CA TYR A 19 -6.69 -0.49 -9.17
C TYR A 19 -7.90 0.33 -8.70
N VAL A 20 -8.03 0.53 -7.38
CA VAL A 20 -9.00 1.46 -6.78
C VAL A 20 -8.25 2.44 -5.87
N LYS A 21 -8.60 3.72 -5.92
CA LYS A 21 -8.08 4.74 -4.97
C LYS A 21 -9.15 5.03 -3.91
N LEU A 22 -8.93 4.55 -2.69
CA LEU A 22 -9.80 4.85 -1.54
C LEU A 22 -9.21 5.99 -0.71
N GLU A 23 -9.84 7.16 -0.79
CA GLU A 23 -9.51 8.28 0.11
C GLU A 23 -10.08 8.02 1.50
N GLY A 24 -9.42 8.44 2.58
CA GLY A 24 -9.94 8.23 3.95
C GLY A 24 -10.02 6.75 4.35
N ALA A 25 -9.03 5.96 3.97
CA ALA A 25 -8.88 4.56 4.35
C ALA A 25 -8.81 4.36 5.87
N PHE A 26 -8.11 5.28 6.55
CA PHE A 26 -7.93 5.39 7.99
C PHE A 26 -7.66 6.86 8.36
N PRO A 27 -7.76 7.26 9.64
CA PRO A 27 -7.52 8.64 10.06
C PRO A 27 -6.11 9.12 9.69
N ARG A 28 -5.99 10.39 9.32
CA ARG A 28 -4.70 10.97 8.88
C ARG A 28 -3.65 10.93 9.98
N GLU A 29 -4.07 11.10 11.22
CA GLU A 29 -3.22 11.15 12.41
C GLU A 29 -2.44 9.83 12.59
N VAL A 30 -3.04 8.71 12.18
CA VAL A 30 -2.39 7.39 12.20
C VAL A 30 -1.25 7.34 11.18
N ALA A 31 -1.45 7.88 9.97
CA ALA A 31 -0.38 7.98 8.97
C ALA A 31 0.80 8.81 9.50
N GLU A 32 0.49 9.91 10.18
CA GLU A 32 1.49 10.81 10.77
C GLU A 32 2.24 10.14 11.92
N GLU A 33 1.54 9.39 12.78
CA GLU A 33 2.16 8.61 13.86
C GLU A 33 3.10 7.53 13.32
N TRP A 34 2.61 6.73 12.37
CA TRP A 34 3.40 5.67 11.75
C TRP A 34 4.63 6.22 11.02
N SER A 35 4.50 7.38 10.36
CA SER A 35 5.63 8.08 9.74
C SER A 35 6.65 8.52 10.79
N ARG A 36 6.23 9.15 11.90
CA ARG A 36 7.14 9.55 12.98
C ARG A 36 7.87 8.35 13.59
N ASN A 37 7.16 7.25 13.82
CA ASN A 37 7.75 6.02 14.34
C ASN A 37 8.76 5.43 13.36
N CYS A 38 8.48 5.45 12.06
CA CYS A 38 9.43 5.05 11.02
C CYS A 38 10.73 5.88 11.09
N PHE A 39 10.65 7.22 11.10
CA PHE A 39 11.82 8.08 11.21
C PHE A 39 12.61 7.89 12.52
N HIS A 40 11.90 7.70 13.65
CA HIS A 40 12.53 7.35 14.92
C HIS A 40 13.32 6.04 14.83
N ARG A 41 12.74 5.00 14.21
CA ARG A 41 13.40 3.69 14.02
C ARG A 41 14.59 3.78 13.05
N LEU A 42 14.53 4.67 12.06
CA LEU A 42 15.66 4.96 11.16
C LEU A 42 16.80 5.72 11.87
N GLY A 43 16.51 6.39 12.98
CA GLY A 43 17.44 7.34 13.61
C GLY A 43 17.64 8.60 12.76
N TYR A 44 16.65 8.97 11.95
CA TYR A 44 16.66 10.13 11.07
C TYR A 44 15.70 11.21 11.57
N ASP A 45 16.01 12.46 11.28
CA ASP A 45 15.08 13.57 11.48
C ASP A 45 14.24 13.75 10.21
N MET A 46 12.91 13.69 10.34
CA MET A 46 11.96 13.85 9.24
C MET A 46 12.06 15.22 8.55
N LEU A 47 12.59 16.24 9.23
CA LEU A 47 12.69 17.61 8.74
C LEU A 47 14.12 18.02 8.38
N ASP A 48 15.12 17.17 8.64
CA ASP A 48 16.52 17.41 8.27
C ASP A 48 17.08 16.27 7.40
N MET A 49 17.04 16.52 6.09
CA MET A 49 17.54 15.59 5.07
C MET A 49 19.04 15.30 5.21
N SER A 50 19.82 16.13 5.90
CA SER A 50 21.25 15.85 6.12
C SER A 50 21.49 14.65 7.03
N THR A 51 20.47 14.24 7.79
CA THR A 51 20.50 13.03 8.62
C THR A 51 20.26 11.75 7.82
N TRP A 52 19.72 11.84 6.60
CA TRP A 52 19.31 10.68 5.79
C TRP A 52 20.53 10.11 5.06
N LYS A 53 20.95 8.90 5.44
CA LYS A 53 22.21 8.30 4.94
C LYS A 53 22.02 7.44 3.71
N GLU A 54 20.80 6.98 3.44
CA GLU A 54 20.45 6.13 2.31
C GLU A 54 19.20 6.70 1.61
N GLN A 55 19.15 6.58 0.28
CA GLN A 55 18.02 7.08 -0.51
C GLN A 55 16.81 6.13 -0.49
N ARG A 56 17.02 4.84 -0.22
CA ARG A 56 15.96 3.83 -0.13
C ARG A 56 16.27 2.83 0.97
N ILE A 57 15.30 2.57 1.83
CA ILE A 57 15.44 1.63 2.93
C ILE A 57 14.24 0.69 2.94
N HIS A 58 14.51 -0.63 3.00
CA HIS A 58 13.50 -1.65 3.29
C HIS A 58 13.51 -1.90 4.79
N MET A 59 12.61 -1.22 5.50
CA MET A 59 12.49 -1.31 6.95
C MET A 59 11.58 -2.48 7.31
N GLY A 60 12.12 -3.49 8.01
CA GLY A 60 11.35 -4.58 8.60
C GLY A 60 10.23 -4.05 9.51
N GLY A 61 9.19 -4.84 9.78
CA GLY A 61 8.12 -4.49 10.71
C GLY A 61 7.96 -5.58 11.76
N ASP A 62 7.61 -5.19 12.98
CA ASP A 62 7.44 -6.09 14.12
C ASP A 62 6.01 -6.01 14.68
N GLU A 63 5.30 -4.90 14.43
CA GLU A 63 3.94 -4.67 14.88
C GLU A 63 2.94 -5.00 13.77
N TYR A 64 1.77 -5.54 14.15
CA TYR A 64 0.73 -5.94 13.22
C TYR A 64 -0.64 -5.44 13.68
N VAL A 65 -1.45 -5.00 12.73
CA VAL A 65 -2.86 -4.62 12.93
C VAL A 65 -3.75 -5.46 12.03
N GLU A 66 -4.90 -5.89 12.54
CA GLU A 66 -5.94 -6.52 11.71
C GLU A 66 -6.63 -5.45 10.87
N VAL A 67 -6.59 -5.58 9.54
CA VAL A 67 -7.10 -4.56 8.62
C VAL A 67 -8.60 -4.32 8.83
N LYS A 68 -9.35 -5.36 9.20
CA LYS A 68 -10.79 -5.27 9.50
C LYS A 68 -11.09 -4.29 10.63
N GLU A 69 -10.22 -4.21 11.63
CA GLU A 69 -10.37 -3.33 12.79
C GLU A 69 -9.74 -1.96 12.54
N PHE A 70 -8.54 -1.97 11.94
CA PHE A 70 -7.73 -0.77 11.72
C PHE A 70 -8.25 0.13 10.60
N ALA A 71 -8.66 -0.47 9.48
CA ALA A 71 -9.13 0.22 8.28
C ALA A 71 -10.40 -0.46 7.75
N PRO A 72 -11.52 -0.44 8.50
CA PRO A 72 -12.73 -1.19 8.17
C PRO A 72 -13.27 -0.87 6.78
N ARG A 73 -13.17 0.39 6.35
CA ARG A 73 -13.58 0.80 4.99
C ARG A 73 -12.77 0.12 3.89
N VAL A 74 -11.46 -0.08 4.12
CA VAL A 74 -10.61 -0.82 3.18
C VAL A 74 -10.99 -2.29 3.17
N TYR A 75 -11.22 -2.88 4.34
CA TYR A 75 -11.66 -4.27 4.45
C TYR A 75 -12.97 -4.52 3.70
N GLU A 76 -13.96 -3.64 3.85
CA GLU A 76 -15.22 -3.74 3.11
C GLU A 76 -15.03 -3.55 1.59
N ALA A 77 -14.07 -2.72 1.17
CA ALA A 77 -13.77 -2.57 -0.25
C ALA A 77 -13.13 -3.84 -0.84
N MET A 78 -12.29 -4.53 -0.05
CA MET A 78 -11.77 -5.85 -0.42
C MET A 78 -12.91 -6.86 -0.57
N CYS A 79 -13.86 -6.87 0.37
CA CYS A 79 -15.07 -7.71 0.28
C CYS A 79 -15.89 -7.40 -0.98
N ASP A 80 -16.10 -6.13 -1.30
CA ASP A 80 -16.84 -5.69 -2.50
C ASP A 80 -16.17 -6.18 -3.80
N LEU A 81 -14.84 -6.10 -3.89
CA LEU A 81 -14.07 -6.56 -5.06
C LEU A 81 -14.05 -8.08 -5.20
N LEU A 82 -13.86 -8.79 -4.09
CA LEU A 82 -13.73 -10.26 -4.11
C LEU A 82 -15.10 -10.96 -4.18
N GLY A 83 -16.17 -10.24 -3.85
CA GLY A 83 -17.54 -10.75 -3.87
C GLY A 83 -17.98 -11.42 -2.57
N GLY A 84 -17.35 -11.06 -1.44
CA GLY A 84 -17.70 -11.59 -0.13
C GLY A 84 -16.49 -11.80 0.79
N GLU A 85 -16.73 -11.72 2.10
CA GLU A 85 -15.70 -11.91 3.13
C GLU A 85 -15.15 -13.34 3.16
N GLU A 86 -15.95 -14.32 2.72
CA GLU A 86 -15.59 -15.74 2.65
C GLU A 86 -14.50 -16.05 1.62
N ARG A 87 -14.26 -15.13 0.68
CA ARG A 87 -13.22 -15.24 -0.35
C ARG A 87 -11.91 -14.58 0.03
N ILE A 88 -11.84 -13.98 1.23
CA ILE A 88 -10.64 -13.35 1.74
C ILE A 88 -9.82 -14.37 2.52
N GLY A 89 -8.60 -14.66 2.03
CA GLY A 89 -7.61 -15.43 2.77
C GLY A 89 -7.23 -14.75 4.08
N ARG A 90 -7.14 -15.51 5.19
CA ARG A 90 -6.84 -14.99 6.53
C ARG A 90 -5.48 -15.49 7.05
N PRO A 91 -4.79 -14.72 7.90
CA PRO A 91 -5.18 -13.39 8.44
C PRO A 91 -4.98 -12.26 7.43
N VAL A 92 -5.68 -11.13 7.63
CA VAL A 92 -5.51 -9.91 6.80
C VAL A 92 -4.91 -8.83 7.67
N ARG A 93 -3.58 -8.73 7.64
CA ARG A 93 -2.81 -7.84 8.51
C ARG A 93 -2.00 -6.86 7.70
N TRP A 94 -1.88 -5.66 8.25
CA TRP A 94 -0.80 -4.74 7.89
C TRP A 94 0.21 -4.70 9.03
N SER A 95 1.45 -4.40 8.69
CA SER A 95 2.52 -4.18 9.66
C SER A 95 3.15 -2.82 9.46
N ASP A 96 3.96 -2.41 10.44
CA ASP A 96 4.83 -1.24 10.35
C ASP A 96 6.11 -1.50 9.51
N HIS A 97 6.01 -2.40 8.52
CA HIS A 97 7.02 -2.59 7.49
C HIS A 97 6.91 -1.48 6.45
N PHE A 98 8.02 -0.82 6.14
CA PHE A 98 8.03 0.29 5.18
C PHE A 98 9.08 0.11 4.09
N ILE A 99 8.69 0.45 2.86
CA ILE A 99 9.64 0.78 1.80
C ILE A 99 9.76 2.30 1.79
N VAL A 100 10.83 2.81 2.40
CA VAL A 100 11.03 4.25 2.58
C VAL A 100 11.83 4.78 1.38
N ASN A 101 11.26 5.72 0.65
CA ASN A 101 11.96 6.49 -0.39
C ASN A 101 12.34 7.85 0.17
N LEU A 102 13.64 8.08 0.36
CA LEU A 102 14.26 9.28 0.92
C LEU A 102 14.94 10.12 -0.17
N GLY A 103 14.48 10.02 -1.42
CA GLY A 103 14.97 10.83 -2.53
C GLY A 103 15.72 10.06 -3.61
N VAL A 104 15.31 8.82 -3.90
CA VAL A 104 15.81 8.09 -5.07
C VAL A 104 15.58 8.91 -6.33
N ARG A 105 16.65 9.25 -7.05
CA ARG A 105 16.64 10.05 -8.28
C ARG A 105 16.07 11.48 -8.10
N ALA A 106 16.12 12.03 -6.88
CA ALA A 106 15.61 13.38 -6.61
C ALA A 106 16.40 14.50 -7.32
N ASP A 107 17.60 14.19 -7.80
CA ASP A 107 18.49 15.05 -8.58
C ASP A 107 18.25 14.98 -10.09
N GLU A 108 17.34 14.12 -10.55
CA GLU A 108 16.97 13.97 -11.96
C GLU A 108 15.70 14.77 -12.32
N PRO A 109 15.52 15.19 -13.58
CA PRO A 109 14.25 15.75 -14.03
C PRO A 109 13.10 14.76 -13.82
N TRP A 110 11.94 15.28 -13.39
CA TRP A 110 10.75 14.44 -13.26
C TRP A 110 10.29 13.92 -14.63
N GLU A 111 9.98 12.64 -14.68
CA GLU A 111 9.43 11.97 -15.86
C GLU A 111 8.11 11.28 -15.51
N PRO A 112 7.10 11.34 -16.40
CA PRO A 112 5.86 10.59 -16.19
C PRO A 112 6.12 9.08 -16.28
N ALA A 113 5.28 8.30 -15.58
CA ALA A 113 5.29 6.85 -15.72
C ALA A 113 5.04 6.44 -17.19
N SER A 114 5.92 5.60 -17.71
CA SER A 114 5.88 5.09 -19.09
C SER A 114 6.45 3.67 -19.15
N PRO A 115 6.24 2.91 -20.24
CA PRO A 115 6.83 1.58 -20.38
C PRO A 115 8.35 1.54 -20.28
N THR A 116 9.04 2.68 -20.46
CA THR A 116 10.51 2.79 -20.33
C THR A 116 10.97 3.22 -18.94
N THR A 117 10.05 3.63 -18.06
CA THR A 117 10.38 3.93 -16.66
C THR A 117 10.94 2.65 -15.99
N PRO A 118 12.06 2.72 -15.26
CA PRO A 118 12.63 1.53 -14.63
C PRO A 118 11.77 1.07 -13.44
N GLY A 119 11.93 -0.20 -13.05
CA GLY A 119 11.34 -0.74 -11.83
C GLY A 119 9.92 -1.29 -11.97
N TRP A 120 9.36 -1.38 -13.18
CA TRP A 120 8.13 -2.14 -13.40
C TRP A 120 8.33 -3.61 -13.04
N HIS A 121 7.45 -4.13 -12.20
CA HIS A 121 7.38 -5.53 -11.82
C HIS A 121 5.92 -5.89 -11.49
N LYS A 122 5.64 -7.18 -11.42
CA LYS A 122 4.39 -7.73 -10.89
C LYS A 122 4.74 -8.50 -9.63
N ASP A 123 4.20 -8.08 -8.49
CA ASP A 123 4.37 -8.83 -7.25
C ASP A 123 3.74 -10.24 -7.35
N GLY A 124 4.39 -11.19 -6.68
CA GLY A 124 4.00 -12.61 -6.72
C GLY A 124 4.54 -13.40 -7.91
N ASP A 125 5.41 -12.80 -8.73
CA ASP A 125 6.16 -13.48 -9.80
C ASP A 125 7.15 -14.55 -9.29
N PHE A 126 7.46 -14.54 -8.00
CA PHE A 126 8.32 -15.51 -7.34
C PHE A 126 7.63 -16.87 -7.02
N PHE A 127 6.35 -17.03 -7.35
CA PHE A 127 5.65 -18.31 -7.27
C PHE A 127 4.77 -18.57 -8.50
N ARG A 128 4.46 -19.84 -8.77
CA ARG A 128 3.67 -20.23 -9.94
C ARG A 128 2.19 -19.90 -9.69
N HIS A 129 1.62 -19.04 -10.53
CA HIS A 129 0.18 -18.81 -10.57
C HIS A 129 -0.52 -19.92 -11.38
N PHE A 130 -1.68 -20.39 -10.92
CA PHE A 130 -2.57 -21.23 -11.71
C PHE A 130 -3.87 -20.47 -11.96
N LEU A 131 -4.48 -20.66 -13.14
CA LEU A 131 -5.74 -19.98 -13.52
C LEU A 131 -6.91 -20.36 -12.61
N ASP A 132 -6.79 -21.49 -11.91
CA ASP A 132 -7.73 -22.09 -10.97
C ASP A 132 -7.21 -22.06 -9.53
N SER A 133 -6.12 -21.34 -9.24
CA SER A 133 -5.76 -21.05 -7.85
C SER A 133 -6.93 -20.29 -7.19
N PRO A 134 -7.35 -20.69 -5.96
CA PRO A 134 -8.43 -20.02 -5.25
C PRO A 134 -8.26 -18.50 -5.16
#